data_AF-A0A9D4BWY2-F1
#
_entry.id   AF-A0A9D4BWY2-F1
#
_cell.length_a   1.000
_cell.length_b   1.000
_cell.length_c   1.000
_cell.angle_alpha   90.00
_cell.angle_beta   90.00
_cell.angle_gamma   90.00
#
_symmetry.space_group_name_H-M   'P 1'
#
loop_
_entity.id
_entity.type
_entity.pdbx_description
1 polymer ?
#
loop_
_entity_poly.entity_id
_entity_poly.type
_entity_poly.pdbx_seq_one_letter_code
_entity_poly.pdbx_strand_id
1 'polypeptide(L)'
;MGGKQMENKQATKRRDPTATPENGPATDRQTMRFRGHLKPFWSDALTALHSQMAESRDAWQRAGRSRGTQHSAYRQYKEDKANFRRVMRQCADRYMADLDNKLEHDSVHDTVSFWKTVNSRKHGSGANLGGGIQFNETTYRSREDIDDQWAKYFTDFYTPSNLHDFDAEWEHYVKQEVDETFRGLFPDQDSYRISRIGGRVY
;
A
#
# COMPACT_ATOMS: atom_id res chain seq x y z
N MET A 1 73.29 9.78 1.16
CA MET A 1 72.28 10.74 1.64
C MET A 1 72.47 12.04 0.86
N GLY A 2 71.68 12.24 -0.20
CA GLY A 2 71.79 13.41 -1.08
C GLY A 2 70.64 13.38 -2.08
N GLY A 3 69.58 14.14 -1.77
CA GLY A 3 68.30 14.10 -2.46
C GLY A 3 68.38 14.67 -3.88
N LYS A 4 67.76 13.95 -4.82
CA LYS A 4 67.48 14.43 -6.18
C LYS A 4 66.39 15.50 -6.11
N GLN A 5 66.71 16.75 -6.46
CA GLN A 5 65.70 17.74 -6.80
C GLN A 5 65.10 17.39 -8.16
N MET A 6 63.79 17.16 -8.22
CA MET A 6 63.04 17.13 -9.47
C MET A 6 62.44 18.50 -9.73
N GLU A 7 62.94 19.12 -10.78
CA GLU A 7 62.49 20.36 -11.40
C GLU A 7 61.12 20.12 -12.06
N ASN A 8 60.05 20.64 -11.46
CA ASN A 8 58.70 20.50 -11.99
C ASN A 8 58.39 21.70 -12.92
N LYS A 9 58.54 21.49 -14.22
CA LYS A 9 58.27 22.49 -15.26
C LYS A 9 56.76 22.72 -15.37
N GLN A 10 56.33 23.94 -15.03
CA GLN A 10 54.98 24.43 -15.24
C GLN A 10 54.72 24.59 -16.75
N ALA A 11 53.80 23.79 -17.30
CA ALA A 11 53.27 23.97 -18.64
C ALA A 11 51.96 24.76 -18.58
N THR A 12 52.05 26.07 -18.84
CA THR A 12 50.93 26.98 -19.02
C THR A 12 50.22 26.70 -20.34
N LYS A 13 49.13 25.93 -20.29
CA LYS A 13 48.22 25.77 -21.44
C LYS A 13 47.26 26.97 -21.50
N ARG A 14 47.64 27.97 -22.30
CA ARG A 14 46.77 29.08 -22.71
C ARG A 14 45.47 28.51 -23.30
N ARG A 15 44.32 28.91 -22.76
CA ARG A 15 42.99 28.71 -23.37
C ARG A 15 42.55 30.05 -23.92
N ASP A 16 42.36 30.12 -25.24
CA ASP A 16 41.70 31.23 -25.92
C ASP A 16 40.24 31.38 -25.44
N PRO A 17 39.74 32.59 -25.18
CA PRO A 17 38.36 32.82 -24.76
C PRO A 17 37.52 33.36 -25.92
N THR A 18 37.13 32.51 -26.86
CA THR A 18 36.03 32.87 -27.80
C THR A 18 35.34 31.60 -28.29
N ALA A 19 34.43 31.09 -27.47
CA ALA A 19 33.45 30.09 -27.91
C ALA A 19 32.14 30.38 -27.19
N THR A 20 31.32 31.19 -27.85
CA THR A 20 29.88 31.31 -27.60
C THR A 20 29.26 29.92 -27.80
N PRO A 21 28.56 29.33 -26.81
CA PRO A 21 27.68 28.21 -27.10
C PRO A 21 26.34 28.78 -27.57
N GLU A 22 26.15 28.73 -28.89
CA GLU A 22 24.86 28.86 -29.54
C GLU A 22 23.85 27.87 -28.97
N ASN A 23 22.64 28.40 -28.76
CA ASN A 23 21.34 27.74 -28.69
C ASN A 23 21.34 26.22 -28.98
N GLY A 24 21.33 25.42 -27.91
CA GLY A 24 20.83 24.04 -27.99
C GLY A 24 19.30 24.06 -28.10
N PRO A 25 18.69 23.22 -28.95
CA PRO A 25 17.24 23.18 -29.11
C PRO A 25 16.60 22.76 -27.78
N ALA A 26 15.61 23.54 -27.34
CA ALA A 26 14.74 23.17 -26.24
C ALA A 26 14.24 21.74 -26.48
N THR A 27 14.64 20.81 -25.62
CA THR A 27 14.09 19.46 -25.59
C THR A 27 12.58 19.57 -25.59
N ASP A 28 11.99 19.20 -26.72
CA ASP A 28 10.55 19.15 -26.92
C ASP A 28 9.95 18.39 -25.75
N ARG A 29 9.21 19.11 -24.92
CA ARG A 29 8.59 18.58 -23.71
C ARG A 29 7.42 17.76 -24.21
N GLN A 30 7.69 16.55 -24.68
CA GLN A 30 6.71 15.62 -25.21
C GLN A 30 5.73 15.30 -24.07
N THR A 31 4.69 16.12 -23.96
CA THR A 31 3.61 15.92 -23.01
C THR A 31 2.85 14.71 -23.53
N MET A 32 3.10 13.54 -22.95
CA MET A 32 2.23 12.40 -23.19
C MET A 32 0.80 12.88 -22.96
N ARG A 33 -0.04 12.81 -24.01
CA ARG A 33 -1.44 13.17 -23.93
C ARG A 33 -2.06 12.44 -22.74
N PHE A 34 -2.78 13.19 -21.91
CA PHE A 34 -3.46 12.66 -20.74
C PHE A 34 -4.35 11.47 -21.14
N ARG A 35 -4.19 10.34 -20.44
CA ARG A 35 -4.97 9.12 -20.67
C ARG A 35 -5.99 8.99 -19.54
N GLY A 36 -7.25 9.32 -19.82
CA GLY A 36 -8.35 9.30 -18.85
C GLY A 36 -8.50 7.97 -18.12
N HIS A 37 -8.32 6.84 -18.81
CA HIS A 37 -8.41 5.51 -18.20
C HIS A 37 -7.32 5.22 -17.15
N LEU A 38 -6.17 5.91 -17.19
CA LEU A 38 -5.11 5.73 -16.20
C LEU A 38 -5.36 6.54 -14.92
N LYS A 39 -6.18 7.60 -15.00
CA LYS A 39 -6.49 8.51 -13.90
C LYS A 39 -7.94 8.98 -14.04
N PRO A 40 -8.92 8.11 -13.75
CA PRO A 40 -10.34 8.42 -13.92
C PRO A 40 -10.82 9.57 -13.01
N PHE A 41 -10.09 9.86 -11.93
CA PHE A 41 -10.35 10.96 -11.01
C PHE A 41 -9.78 12.33 -11.46
N TRP A 42 -9.17 12.40 -12.64
CA TRP A 42 -8.59 13.64 -13.15
C TRP A 42 -9.68 14.57 -13.69
N SER A 43 -9.84 15.73 -13.05
CA SER A 43 -10.85 16.72 -13.39
C SER A 43 -10.24 17.97 -14.03
N ASP A 44 -11.08 18.83 -14.62
CA ASP A 44 -10.66 20.12 -15.16
C ASP A 44 -10.04 21.02 -14.09
N ALA A 45 -10.52 20.94 -12.85
CA ALA A 45 -9.93 21.62 -11.71
C ALA A 45 -8.48 21.17 -11.44
N LEU A 46 -8.20 19.86 -11.56
CA LEU A 46 -6.84 19.33 -11.45
C LEU A 46 -5.97 19.75 -12.63
N THR A 47 -6.53 19.85 -13.84
CA THR A 47 -5.84 20.39 -15.02
C THR A 47 -5.43 21.85 -14.81
N ALA A 48 -6.32 22.67 -14.27
CA ALA A 48 -6.03 24.07 -13.94
C ALA A 48 -4.90 24.18 -12.90
N LEU A 49 -4.99 23.41 -11.80
CA LEU A 49 -3.95 23.39 -10.76
C LEU A 49 -2.61 22.85 -11.27
N HIS A 50 -2.63 21.86 -12.17
CA HIS A 50 -1.42 21.34 -12.81
C HIS A 50 -0.76 22.39 -13.69
N SER A 51 -1.56 23.16 -14.44
CA SER A 51 -1.09 24.25 -15.29
C SER A 51 -0.49 25.37 -14.45
N GLN A 52 -1.16 25.80 -13.38
CA GLN A 52 -0.64 26.77 -12.42
C GLN A 52 0.70 26.33 -11.81
N MET A 53 0.80 25.06 -11.36
CA MET A 53 2.06 24.49 -10.86
C MET A 53 3.17 24.47 -11.93
N ALA A 54 2.82 24.26 -13.19
CA ALA A 54 3.78 24.29 -14.30
C ALA A 54 4.28 25.72 -14.57
N GLU A 55 3.38 26.71 -14.57
CA GLU A 55 3.71 28.12 -14.73
C GLU A 55 4.64 28.63 -13.62
N SER A 56 4.34 28.30 -12.35
CA SER A 56 5.19 28.69 -11.22
C SER A 56 6.54 27.98 -11.25
N ARG A 57 6.60 26.73 -11.73
CA ARG A 57 7.88 26.05 -11.99
C ARG A 57 8.70 26.79 -13.04
N ASP A 58 8.08 27.19 -14.15
CA ASP A 58 8.77 27.87 -15.25
C ASP A 58 9.22 29.27 -14.82
N ALA A 59 8.45 29.98 -13.99
CA ALA A 59 8.85 31.23 -13.36
C ALA A 59 10.06 31.05 -12.43
N TRP A 60 10.05 30.01 -11.58
CA TRP A 60 11.20 29.66 -10.73
C TRP A 60 12.44 29.30 -11.54
N GLN A 61 12.27 28.61 -12.67
CA GLN A 61 13.38 28.30 -13.58
C GLN A 61 13.97 29.55 -14.23
N ARG A 62 13.12 30.49 -14.68
CA ARG A 62 13.56 31.79 -15.21
C ARG A 62 14.27 32.64 -14.17
N ALA A 63 13.90 32.53 -12.89
CA ALA A 63 14.57 33.18 -11.78
C ALA A 63 15.91 32.52 -11.35
N GLY A 64 16.48 31.64 -12.17
CA GLY A 64 17.77 31.00 -11.91
C GLY A 64 17.71 29.78 -10.98
N ARG A 65 16.52 29.23 -10.73
CA ARG A 65 16.31 28.02 -9.89
C ARG A 65 16.86 28.17 -8.46
N SER A 66 16.85 29.40 -7.95
CA SER A 66 17.34 29.70 -6.61
C SER A 66 16.61 28.86 -5.56
N ARG A 67 17.36 28.37 -4.57
CA ARG A 67 16.84 27.52 -3.50
C ARG A 67 16.77 28.34 -2.22
N GLY A 68 15.71 28.14 -1.44
CA GLY A 68 15.57 28.75 -0.12
C GLY A 68 14.30 29.57 0.05
N THR A 69 13.87 29.71 1.29
CA THR A 69 12.63 30.39 1.71
C THR A 69 12.63 31.91 1.50
N GLN A 70 13.77 32.48 1.09
CA GLN A 70 13.91 33.90 0.77
C GLN A 70 13.50 34.23 -0.67
N HIS A 71 13.35 33.23 -1.54
CA HIS A 71 12.98 33.44 -2.94
C HIS A 71 11.49 33.19 -3.16
N SER A 72 10.75 34.24 -3.48
CA SER A 72 9.29 34.20 -3.69
C SER A 72 8.88 33.18 -4.75
N ALA A 73 9.58 33.13 -5.89
CA ALA A 73 9.28 32.18 -6.97
C ALA A 73 9.46 30.70 -6.55
N TYR A 74 10.45 30.42 -5.70
CA TYR A 74 10.64 29.06 -5.15
C TYR A 74 9.51 28.69 -4.19
N ARG A 75 9.11 29.61 -3.29
CA ARG A 75 7.99 29.39 -2.35
C ARG A 75 6.69 29.12 -3.10
N GLN A 76 6.36 29.98 -4.06
CA GLN A 76 5.14 29.86 -4.86
C GLN A 76 5.06 28.50 -5.56
N TYR A 77 6.13 28.09 -6.25
CA TYR A 77 6.17 26.77 -6.89
C TYR A 77 5.98 25.62 -5.88
N LYS A 78 6.58 25.72 -4.70
CA LYS A 78 6.47 24.69 -3.66
C LYS A 78 5.06 24.63 -3.08
N GLU A 79 4.42 25.77 -2.87
CA GLU A 79 3.04 25.90 -2.42
C GLU A 79 2.07 25.34 -3.46
N ASP A 80 2.18 25.75 -4.73
CA ASP A 80 1.34 25.25 -5.83
C ASP A 80 1.50 23.74 -6.00
N LYS A 81 2.73 23.23 -5.91
CA LYS A 81 3.01 21.78 -5.98
C LYS A 81 2.42 21.02 -4.80
N ALA A 82 2.48 21.58 -3.59
CA ALA A 82 1.88 20.97 -2.42
C ALA A 82 0.35 20.96 -2.54
N ASN A 83 -0.24 22.08 -2.99
CA ASN A 83 -1.67 22.21 -3.21
C ASN A 83 -2.18 21.23 -4.27
N PHE A 84 -1.53 21.17 -5.44
CA PHE A 84 -1.84 20.21 -6.50
C PHE A 84 -1.82 18.77 -5.98
N ARG A 85 -0.78 18.37 -5.23
CA ARG A 85 -0.69 17.02 -4.65
C ARG A 85 -1.79 16.73 -3.64
N ARG A 86 -2.16 17.72 -2.82
CA ARG A 86 -3.24 17.60 -1.84
C ARG A 86 -4.57 17.37 -2.54
N VAL A 87 -4.93 18.21 -3.50
CA VAL A 87 -6.20 18.10 -4.24
C VAL A 87 -6.21 16.81 -5.07
N MET A 88 -5.08 16.43 -5.68
CA MET A 88 -4.97 15.18 -6.44
C MET A 88 -5.26 13.94 -5.58
N ARG A 89 -4.73 13.89 -4.34
CA ARG A 89 -5.07 12.83 -3.38
C ARG A 89 -6.54 12.86 -3.01
N GLN A 90 -7.09 14.03 -2.68
CA GLN A 90 -8.52 14.16 -2.35
C GLN A 90 -9.44 13.68 -3.47
N CYS A 91 -9.12 13.98 -4.73
CA CYS A 91 -9.88 13.48 -5.88
C CYS A 91 -9.77 11.95 -6.01
N ALA A 92 -8.58 11.39 -5.81
CA ALA A 92 -8.38 9.94 -5.83
C ALA A 92 -9.16 9.26 -4.69
N ASP A 93 -9.10 9.79 -3.47
CA ASP A 93 -9.80 9.26 -2.30
C ASP A 93 -11.32 9.30 -2.51
N ARG A 94 -11.84 10.42 -3.01
CA ARG A 94 -13.28 10.54 -3.36
C ARG A 94 -13.70 9.55 -4.42
N TYR A 95 -12.92 9.40 -5.48
CA TYR A 95 -13.23 8.44 -6.53
C TYR A 95 -13.27 7.01 -6.00
N MET A 96 -12.34 6.63 -5.12
CA MET A 96 -12.37 5.31 -4.48
C MET A 96 -13.60 5.14 -3.58
N ALA A 97 -13.94 6.16 -2.79
CA ALA A 97 -15.14 6.13 -1.96
C ALA A 97 -16.43 6.02 -2.81
N ASP A 98 -16.54 6.76 -3.91
CA ASP A 98 -17.69 6.69 -4.83
C ASP A 98 -17.81 5.29 -5.46
N LEU A 99 -16.68 4.69 -5.81
CA LEU A 99 -16.61 3.33 -6.31
C LEU A 99 -17.06 2.29 -5.29
N ASP A 100 -16.71 2.46 -4.02
CA ASP A 100 -17.09 1.56 -2.94
C ASP A 100 -18.57 1.72 -2.57
N ASN A 101 -19.05 2.96 -2.48
CA ASN A 101 -20.47 3.27 -2.29
C ASN A 101 -21.34 2.69 -3.41
N LYS A 102 -20.88 2.78 -4.65
CA LYS A 102 -21.56 2.17 -5.79
C LYS A 102 -21.58 0.64 -5.65
N LEU A 103 -20.48 0.04 -5.23
CA LEU A 103 -20.39 -1.41 -5.02
C LEU A 103 -21.37 -1.86 -3.93
N GLU A 104 -21.43 -1.13 -2.83
CA GLU A 104 -22.36 -1.39 -1.72
C GLU A 104 -23.82 -1.28 -2.18
N HIS A 105 -24.17 -0.21 -2.90
CA HIS A 105 -25.50 -0.04 -3.49
C HIS A 105 -25.85 -1.20 -4.45
N ASP A 106 -24.97 -1.53 -5.40
CA ASP A 106 -25.21 -2.59 -6.37
C ASP A 106 -25.29 -3.96 -5.69
N SER A 107 -24.60 -4.18 -4.57
CA SER A 107 -24.67 -5.43 -3.81
C SER A 107 -26.08 -5.73 -3.26
N VAL A 108 -26.85 -4.68 -2.95
CA VAL A 108 -28.21 -4.78 -2.42
C VAL A 108 -29.25 -4.84 -3.54
N HIS A 109 -29.05 -4.08 -4.62
CA HIS A 109 -30.10 -3.83 -5.60
C HIS A 109 -29.90 -4.51 -6.97
N ASP A 110 -28.67 -4.81 -7.38
CA ASP A 110 -28.37 -5.40 -8.69
C ASP A 110 -27.11 -6.28 -8.65
N THR A 111 -27.33 -7.55 -8.34
CA THR A 111 -26.26 -8.55 -8.24
C THR A 111 -25.49 -8.72 -9.55
N VAL A 112 -26.11 -8.47 -10.71
CA VAL A 112 -25.45 -8.57 -12.02
C VAL A 112 -24.48 -7.40 -12.22
N SER A 113 -24.91 -6.18 -11.93
CA SER A 113 -24.06 -4.98 -12.00
C SER A 113 -22.93 -5.02 -10.97
N PHE A 114 -23.19 -5.55 -9.78
CA PHE A 114 -22.16 -5.82 -8.77
C PHE A 114 -21.06 -6.72 -9.33
N TRP A 115 -21.40 -7.92 -9.81
CA TRP A 115 -20.41 -8.87 -10.33
C TRP A 115 -19.70 -8.36 -11.57
N LYS A 116 -20.39 -7.62 -12.45
CA LYS A 116 -19.77 -6.96 -13.60
C LYS A 116 -18.71 -5.95 -13.15
N THR A 117 -19.00 -5.14 -12.13
CA THR A 117 -18.07 -4.15 -11.57
C THR A 117 -16.87 -4.84 -10.92
N VAL A 118 -17.09 -5.86 -10.08
CA VAL A 118 -16.03 -6.65 -9.45
C VAL A 118 -15.11 -7.30 -10.49
N ASN A 119 -15.69 -7.96 -11.49
CA ASN A 119 -14.92 -8.69 -12.49
C ASN A 119 -14.18 -7.76 -13.46
N SER A 120 -14.73 -6.58 -13.78
CA SER A 120 -14.04 -5.58 -14.61
C SER A 120 -12.70 -5.12 -14.01
N ARG A 121 -12.58 -5.13 -12.67
CA ARG A 121 -11.35 -4.77 -11.96
C ARG A 121 -10.31 -5.90 -11.92
N LYS A 122 -10.72 -7.16 -12.09
CA LYS A 122 -9.80 -8.32 -12.14
C LYS A 122 -8.94 -8.35 -13.40
N HIS A 123 -9.41 -7.78 -14.51
CA HIS A 123 -8.73 -7.85 -15.81
C HIS A 123 -7.46 -6.98 -15.95
N GLY A 124 -7.00 -6.33 -14.88
CA GLY A 124 -5.80 -5.49 -14.88
C GLY A 124 -4.49 -6.21 -14.55
N SER A 125 -4.47 -7.52 -14.29
CA SER A 125 -3.21 -8.15 -13.90
C SER A 125 -3.11 -9.66 -14.11
N GLY A 126 -2.46 -10.04 -15.22
CA GLY A 126 -1.68 -11.28 -15.25
C GLY A 126 -0.35 -11.16 -14.50
N ALA A 127 0.00 -9.99 -13.96
CA ALA A 127 1.32 -9.69 -13.38
C ALA A 127 1.29 -9.37 -11.86
N ASN A 128 0.16 -8.92 -11.31
CA ASN A 128 -0.08 -8.81 -9.89
C ASN A 128 -0.75 -10.10 -9.45
N LEU A 129 0.07 -11.14 -9.33
CA LEU A 129 -0.15 -12.14 -8.29
C LEU A 129 -0.44 -11.34 -7.01
N GLY A 130 -1.64 -11.48 -6.44
CA GLY A 130 -2.10 -10.71 -5.28
C GLY A 130 -1.15 -10.83 -4.08
N GLY A 131 -1.51 -10.20 -2.96
CA GLY A 131 -0.75 -10.36 -1.71
C GLY A 131 -0.56 -11.84 -1.40
N GLY A 132 0.70 -12.30 -1.44
CA GLY A 132 1.04 -13.67 -1.11
C GLY A 132 1.03 -13.87 0.40
N ILE A 133 0.79 -15.10 0.83
CA ILE A 133 0.94 -15.49 2.23
C ILE A 133 2.38 -15.94 2.46
N GLN A 134 2.97 -15.54 3.58
CA GLN A 134 4.32 -15.97 3.95
C GLN A 134 4.21 -17.10 4.99
N PHE A 135 4.71 -18.29 4.63
CA PHE A 135 4.84 -19.44 5.51
C PHE A 135 6.29 -19.93 5.49
N ASN A 136 6.92 -20.11 6.66
CA ASN A 136 8.32 -20.54 6.79
C ASN A 136 9.27 -19.76 5.86
N GLU A 137 9.20 -18.44 5.93
CA GLU A 137 10.00 -17.49 5.12
C GLU A 137 9.75 -17.55 3.60
N THR A 138 8.91 -18.47 3.12
CA THR A 138 8.57 -18.63 1.71
C THR A 138 7.25 -17.93 1.42
N THR A 139 7.20 -17.12 0.35
CA THR A 139 5.99 -16.41 -0.06
C THR A 139 5.25 -17.21 -1.14
N TYR A 140 4.03 -17.63 -0.83
CA TYR A 140 3.15 -18.37 -1.74
C TYR A 140 2.12 -17.44 -2.34
N ARG A 141 1.92 -17.54 -3.66
CA ARG A 141 1.07 -16.60 -4.42
C ARG A 141 0.06 -17.27 -5.35
N SER A 142 0.25 -18.55 -5.69
CA SER A 142 -0.78 -19.30 -6.41
C SER A 142 -1.88 -19.69 -5.43
N ARG A 143 -3.10 -19.87 -5.94
CA ARG A 143 -4.23 -20.28 -5.11
C ARG A 143 -4.00 -21.67 -4.54
N GLU A 144 -3.52 -22.57 -5.38
CA GLU A 144 -3.24 -23.96 -5.06
C GLU A 144 -2.19 -24.04 -3.94
N ASP A 145 -1.10 -23.28 -4.06
CA ASP A 145 -0.07 -23.23 -3.01
C ASP A 145 -0.62 -22.64 -1.71
N ILE A 146 -1.44 -21.58 -1.79
CA ILE A 146 -2.07 -20.95 -0.63
C ILE A 146 -2.94 -21.97 0.11
N ASP A 147 -3.81 -22.68 -0.61
CA ASP A 147 -4.72 -23.67 -0.05
C ASP A 147 -3.93 -24.84 0.58
N ASP A 148 -2.88 -25.32 -0.09
CA ASP A 148 -2.00 -26.39 0.42
C ASP A 148 -1.25 -25.98 1.69
N GLN A 149 -0.70 -24.76 1.76
CA GLN A 149 0.00 -24.30 2.96
C GLN A 149 -0.95 -24.07 4.13
N TRP A 150 -2.15 -23.56 3.87
CA TRP A 150 -3.19 -23.44 4.89
C TRP A 150 -3.61 -24.80 5.44
N ALA A 151 -3.80 -25.79 4.57
CA ALA A 151 -4.12 -27.15 4.98
C ALA A 151 -2.99 -27.74 5.84
N LYS A 152 -1.72 -27.56 5.43
CA LYS A 152 -0.56 -28.03 6.19
C LYS A 152 -0.46 -27.35 7.56
N TYR A 153 -0.58 -26.03 7.62
CA TYR A 153 -0.53 -25.28 8.88
C TYR A 153 -1.52 -25.82 9.92
N PHE A 154 -2.79 -26.00 9.53
CA PHE A 154 -3.78 -26.55 10.44
C PHE A 154 -3.56 -28.04 10.73
N THR A 155 -3.09 -28.82 9.75
CA THR A 155 -2.71 -30.22 10.00
C THR A 155 -1.64 -30.30 11.08
N ASP A 156 -0.59 -29.49 10.99
CA ASP A 156 0.49 -29.45 11.98
C ASP A 156 -0.01 -28.94 13.33
N PHE A 157 -0.89 -27.92 13.34
CA PHE A 157 -1.48 -27.37 14.55
C PHE A 157 -2.36 -28.37 15.30
N TYR A 158 -3.12 -29.19 14.58
CA TYR A 158 -4.02 -30.20 15.16
C TYR A 158 -3.36 -31.57 15.34
N THR A 159 -2.16 -31.79 14.81
CA THR A 159 -1.41 -33.02 15.05
C THR A 159 -0.80 -32.93 16.45
N PRO A 160 -1.17 -33.81 17.38
CA PRO A 160 -0.58 -33.83 18.70
C PRO A 160 0.93 -33.98 18.56
N SER A 161 1.68 -33.02 19.07
CA SER A 161 3.13 -33.11 19.08
C SER A 161 3.53 -34.31 19.94
N ASN A 162 4.26 -35.26 19.36
CA ASN A 162 4.87 -36.38 20.09
C ASN A 162 6.11 -35.95 20.90
N LEU A 163 6.34 -34.64 21.07
CA LEU A 163 7.36 -34.13 21.97
C LEU A 163 7.06 -34.63 23.37
N HIS A 164 8.09 -35.18 24.02
CA HIS A 164 8.00 -35.76 25.37
C HIS A 164 7.76 -34.70 26.47
N ASP A 165 7.61 -33.44 26.07
CA ASP A 165 7.54 -32.26 26.91
C ASP A 165 6.09 -31.91 27.28
N PHE A 166 5.15 -32.83 27.03
CA PHE A 166 3.76 -32.66 27.45
C PHE A 166 3.67 -32.60 28.97
N ASP A 167 3.43 -31.38 29.48
CA ASP A 167 3.23 -31.12 30.88
C ASP A 167 1.77 -31.40 31.27
N ALA A 168 1.55 -32.62 31.77
CA ALA A 168 0.24 -33.06 32.25
C ALA A 168 -0.27 -32.24 33.44
N GLU A 169 0.63 -31.64 34.24
CA GLU A 169 0.24 -30.77 35.35
C GLU A 169 -0.29 -29.43 34.82
N TRP A 170 0.35 -28.86 33.80
CA TRP A 170 -0.13 -27.66 33.12
C TRP A 170 -1.49 -27.89 32.43
N GLU A 171 -1.68 -29.03 31.75
CA GLU A 171 -2.97 -29.37 31.14
C GLU A 171 -4.08 -29.44 32.20
N HIS A 172 -3.80 -30.08 33.34
CA HIS A 172 -4.75 -30.18 34.44
C HIS A 172 -5.09 -28.80 35.03
N TYR A 173 -4.09 -27.95 35.25
CA TYR A 173 -4.28 -26.59 35.73
C TYR A 173 -5.16 -25.76 34.78
N VAL A 174 -4.87 -25.79 33.47
CA VAL A 174 -5.67 -25.05 32.47
C VAL A 174 -7.10 -25.56 32.42
N LYS A 175 -7.33 -26.88 32.47
CA LYS A 175 -8.68 -27.45 32.52
C LYS A 175 -9.46 -26.96 33.75
N GLN A 176 -8.81 -26.96 34.91
CA GLN A 176 -9.44 -26.50 36.15
C GLN A 176 -9.79 -25.01 36.11
N GLU A 177 -8.87 -24.15 35.67
CA GLU A 177 -9.12 -22.70 35.54
C GLU A 177 -10.24 -22.39 34.54
N VAL A 178 -10.26 -23.08 33.40
CA VAL A 178 -11.32 -22.93 32.40
C VAL A 178 -12.66 -23.35 32.97
N ASP A 179 -12.73 -24.51 33.64
CA ASP A 179 -13.96 -25.00 34.27
C ASP A 179 -14.45 -24.08 35.39
N GLU A 180 -13.55 -23.56 36.24
CA GLU A 180 -13.89 -22.60 37.30
C GLU A 180 -14.40 -21.27 36.72
N THR A 181 -13.77 -20.78 35.65
CA THR A 181 -14.21 -19.58 34.92
C THR A 181 -15.60 -19.78 34.33
N PHE A 182 -15.85 -20.93 33.67
CA PHE A 182 -17.17 -21.24 33.12
C PHE A 182 -18.24 -21.44 34.20
N ARG A 183 -17.91 -22.05 35.34
CA ARG A 183 -18.81 -22.16 36.49
C ARG A 183 -19.14 -20.78 37.10
N GLY A 184 -18.18 -19.85 37.11
CA GLY A 184 -18.40 -18.48 37.56
C GLY A 184 -19.26 -17.63 36.61
N LEU A 185 -19.14 -17.89 35.30
CA LEU A 185 -19.94 -17.20 34.26
C LEU A 185 -21.37 -17.74 34.14
N PHE A 186 -21.59 -19.02 34.47
CA PHE A 186 -22.89 -19.69 34.42
C PHE A 186 -23.22 -20.39 35.75
N PRO A 187 -23.48 -19.66 36.84
CA PRO A 187 -23.68 -20.25 38.17
C PRO A 187 -24.96 -21.09 38.32
N ASP A 188 -25.83 -21.15 37.30
CA ASP A 188 -27.20 -21.67 37.43
C ASP A 188 -27.60 -22.74 36.39
N GLN A 189 -26.63 -23.53 35.87
CA GLN A 189 -26.95 -24.67 34.99
C GLN A 189 -27.39 -25.95 35.71
N ASP A 190 -27.28 -26.03 37.05
CA ASP A 190 -27.82 -27.16 37.81
C ASP A 190 -29.35 -27.08 38.06
N SER A 191 -30.00 -25.97 37.69
CA SER A 191 -31.45 -25.78 37.89
C SER A 191 -32.35 -26.53 36.89
N TYR A 192 -31.79 -27.10 35.81
CA TYR A 192 -32.53 -27.95 34.86
C TYR A 192 -32.26 -29.44 35.08
N ARG A 193 -32.40 -29.93 36.33
CA ARG A 193 -32.81 -31.31 36.53
C ARG A 193 -34.25 -31.44 36.03
N ILE A 194 -34.39 -31.84 34.77
CA ILE A 194 -35.65 -32.32 34.21
C ILE A 194 -36.16 -33.43 35.14
N SER A 195 -37.17 -33.10 35.95
CA SER A 195 -37.96 -34.06 36.70
C SER A 195 -38.44 -35.13 35.73
N ARG A 196 -37.88 -36.35 35.81
CA ARG A 196 -38.46 -37.51 35.15
C ARG A 196 -39.85 -37.72 35.74
N ILE A 197 -40.85 -37.20 35.05
CA ILE A 197 -42.27 -37.46 35.30
C ILE A 197 -42.45 -38.98 35.21
N GLY A 198 -42.99 -39.55 36.28
CA GLY A 198 -43.22 -40.98 36.42
C GLY A 198 -44.14 -41.52 35.32
N GLY A 199 -43.61 -42.44 34.53
CA GLY A 199 -44.40 -43.34 33.69
C GLY A 199 -44.93 -44.48 34.56
N ARG A 200 -46.20 -44.38 34.93
CA ARG A 200 -46.98 -45.42 35.59
C ARG A 200 -47.22 -46.55 34.58
N VAL A 201 -46.72 -47.75 34.86
CA VAL A 201 -47.03 -48.97 34.13
C VAL A 201 -48.42 -49.45 34.59
N TYR A 202 -49.35 -49.55 33.64
CA TYR A 202 -50.51 -50.44 33.72
C TYR A 202 -50.36 -51.47 32.61
#